data_AF-A0A661SVI2-F1
#
_entry.id   AF-A0A661SVI2-F1
#
_cell.length_a   1.000
_cell.length_b   1.000
_cell.length_c   1.000
_cell.angle_alpha   90.00
_cell.angle_beta   90.00
_cell.angle_gamma   90.00
#
_symmetry.space_group_name_H-M   'P 1'
#
loop_
_entity.id
_entity.type
_entity.pdbx_description
1 polymer ?
#
loop_
_entity_poly.entity_id
_entity_poly.type
_entity_poly.pdbx_seq_one_letter_code
_entity_poly.pdbx_strand_id
1 'polypeptide(L)'
;MSSTETNAYQPDYAIHPGEILEEILEARGIKKTVLADRCGIALKTVSQIINGKASISPGIAIRLERAVGISASLWSNLNSDYELFVAREACLYKQKQWVKKFSVQQYLTE
;
A
#
# COMPACT_ATOMS: atom_id res chain seq x y z
N MET A 1 -36.71 14.00 -4.19
CA MET A 1 -35.67 13.59 -3.22
C MET A 1 -34.51 13.07 -4.03
N SER A 2 -33.45 13.87 -4.18
CA SER A 2 -32.31 13.56 -5.05
C SER A 2 -31.50 12.41 -4.46
N SER A 3 -31.27 11.38 -5.27
CA SER A 3 -30.36 10.28 -4.99
C SER A 3 -28.96 10.85 -4.73
N THR A 4 -28.43 10.69 -3.52
CA THR A 4 -27.02 10.90 -3.23
C THR A 4 -26.24 9.77 -3.87
N GLU A 5 -25.88 9.92 -5.14
CA GLU A 5 -24.83 9.08 -5.75
C GLU A 5 -23.52 9.41 -5.04
N THR A 6 -23.20 8.62 -4.02
CA THR A 6 -21.89 8.67 -3.37
C THR A 6 -20.87 8.28 -4.44
N ASN A 7 -20.18 9.26 -5.02
CA ASN A 7 -19.05 9.01 -5.90
C ASN A 7 -17.97 8.30 -5.09
N ALA A 8 -17.99 6.96 -5.11
CA ALA A 8 -17.04 6.14 -4.38
C ALA A 8 -15.70 6.25 -5.11
N TYR A 9 -14.81 7.11 -4.59
CA TYR A 9 -13.45 7.27 -5.10
C TYR A 9 -12.74 5.91 -5.04
N GLN A 10 -12.55 5.29 -6.21
CA GLN A 10 -11.85 4.03 -6.40
C GLN A 10 -10.68 4.30 -7.34
N PRO A 11 -9.52 4.73 -6.83
CA PRO A 11 -8.36 4.98 -7.65
C PRO A 11 -7.81 3.66 -8.20
N ASP A 12 -7.45 3.65 -9.48
CA ASP A 12 -6.75 2.54 -10.14
C ASP A 12 -5.25 2.46 -9.79
N TYR A 13 -4.82 3.16 -8.74
CA TYR A 13 -3.46 3.13 -8.22
C TYR A 13 -3.46 3.23 -6.69
N ALA A 14 -2.49 2.58 -6.06
CA ALA A 14 -2.21 2.73 -4.63
C ALA A 14 -0.76 3.14 -4.42
N ILE A 15 -0.54 4.16 -3.58
CA ILE A 15 0.80 4.62 -3.19
C ILE A 15 1.30 3.73 -2.07
N HIS A 16 2.55 3.26 -2.16
CA HIS A 16 3.14 2.48 -1.08
C HIS A 16 3.29 3.37 0.16
N PRO A 17 2.90 2.92 1.37
CA PRO A 17 3.00 3.74 2.58
C PRO A 17 4.44 4.19 2.91
N GLY A 18 5.43 3.45 2.41
CA GLY A 18 6.85 3.80 2.49
C GLY A 18 7.25 5.05 1.70
N GLU A 19 6.59 5.33 0.57
CA GLU A 19 6.83 6.57 -0.20
C GLU A 19 6.30 7.77 0.57
N ILE A 20 5.08 7.65 1.11
CA ILE A 20 4.48 8.67 1.99
C ILE A 20 5.38 8.93 3.21
N LEU A 21 5.93 7.86 3.81
CA LEU A 21 6.87 7.98 4.91
C LEU A 21 8.14 8.74 4.51
N GLU A 22 8.70 8.47 3.32
CA GLU A 22 9.87 9.19 2.82
C GLU A 22 9.60 10.68 2.62
N GLU A 23 8.48 11.03 1.98
CA GLU A 23 8.07 12.43 1.81
C GLU A 23 7.91 13.18 3.15
N ILE A 24 7.30 12.52 4.14
CA ILE A 24 7.14 13.11 5.49
C ILE A 24 8.51 13.33 6.16
N LEU A 25 9.44 12.40 5.99
CA LEU A 25 10.79 12.52 6.54
C LEU A 25 11.56 13.66 5.86
N GLU A 26 11.47 13.77 4.54
CA GLU A 26 12.10 14.83 3.76
C GLU A 26 11.53 16.21 4.13
N ALA A 27 10.20 16.34 4.17
CA ALA A 27 9.51 17.58 4.53
C ALA A 27 9.87 18.07 5.94
N ARG A 28 10.20 17.15 6.86
CA ARG A 28 10.57 17.45 8.24
C ARG A 28 12.08 17.45 8.49
N GLY A 29 12.90 17.18 7.48
CA GLY A 29 14.35 17.06 7.62
C GLY A 29 14.81 15.94 8.55
N ILE A 30 14.00 14.89 8.74
CA ILE A 30 14.31 13.76 9.64
C ILE A 30 15.07 12.69 8.85
N LYS A 31 16.27 12.33 9.31
CA LYS A 31 17.05 11.25 8.69
C LYS A 31 16.43 9.88 9.01
N LYS A 32 16.54 8.93 8.07
CA LYS A 32 16.10 7.52 8.25
C LYS A 32 16.72 6.85 9.49
N THR A 33 17.96 7.19 9.83
CA THR A 33 18.66 6.74 11.06
C THR A 33 17.95 7.22 12.32
N VAL A 34 17.61 8.51 12.37
CA VAL A 34 16.90 9.11 13.51
C VAL A 34 15.51 8.49 13.66
N LEU A 35 14.81 8.20 12.55
CA LEU A 35 13.53 7.51 12.60
C LEU A 35 13.68 6.09 13.18
N ALA A 36 14.70 5.34 12.73
CA ALA A 36 14.98 4.00 13.19
C ALA A 36 15.21 3.97 14.70
N ASP A 37 16.01 4.91 15.21
CA ASP A 37 16.29 5.07 16.64
C ASP A 37 15.00 5.42 17.43
N ARG A 38 14.21 6.38 16.94
CA ARG A 38 12.92 6.77 17.57
C ARG A 38 11.91 5.63 17.62
N CYS A 39 11.88 4.80 16.58
CA CYS A 39 10.97 3.67 16.49
C CYS A 39 11.50 2.40 17.18
N GLY A 40 12.77 2.38 17.59
CA GLY A 40 13.45 1.20 18.13
C GLY A 40 13.44 0.01 17.16
N ILE A 41 13.60 0.27 15.87
CA ILE A 41 13.69 -0.75 14.81
C ILE A 41 15.00 -0.60 14.04
N ALA A 42 15.45 -1.67 13.40
CA ALA A 42 16.67 -1.60 12.60
C ALA A 42 16.52 -0.61 11.43
N LEU A 43 17.57 0.15 11.14
CA LEU A 43 17.63 1.02 9.96
C LEU A 43 17.31 0.27 8.66
N LYS A 44 17.76 -0.99 8.56
CA LYS A 44 17.46 -1.87 7.43
C LYS A 44 15.95 -2.04 7.24
N THR A 45 15.20 -2.20 8.33
CA THR A 45 13.73 -2.32 8.29
C THR A 45 13.10 -1.04 7.78
N VAL A 46 13.51 0.13 8.28
CA VAL A 46 13.04 1.44 7.78
C VAL A 46 13.31 1.58 6.28
N SER A 47 14.52 1.25 5.84
CA SER A 47 14.87 1.29 4.42
C SER A 47 14.07 0.30 3.57
N GLN A 48 13.74 -0.88 4.10
CA GLN A 48 12.89 -1.84 3.39
C GLN A 48 11.45 -1.35 3.29
N ILE A 49 10.91 -0.70 4.33
CA ILE A 49 9.57 -0.08 4.30
C ILE A 49 9.54 1.02 3.23
N ILE A 50 10.51 1.94 3.26
CA ILE A 50 10.58 3.04 2.30
C ILE A 50 10.67 2.53 0.85
N ASN A 51 11.50 1.51 0.61
CA ASN A 51 11.67 0.93 -0.73
C ASN A 51 10.53 -0.03 -1.18
N GLY A 52 9.41 -0.11 -0.45
CA GLY A 52 8.30 -0.99 -0.86
C GLY A 52 8.53 -2.48 -0.63
N LYS A 53 9.56 -2.87 0.13
CA LYS A 53 9.96 -4.27 0.34
C LYS A 53 9.42 -4.89 1.62
N ALA A 54 8.96 -4.07 2.55
CA ALA A 54 8.41 -4.52 3.82
C ALA A 54 7.13 -3.76 4.15
N SER A 55 6.09 -4.51 4.56
CA SER A 55 4.83 -3.96 5.01
C SER A 55 4.94 -3.28 6.38
N ILE A 56 4.06 -2.32 6.63
CA ILE A 56 3.90 -1.69 7.94
C ILE A 56 2.96 -2.55 8.78
N SER A 57 3.53 -3.35 9.69
CA SER A 57 2.73 -4.09 10.67
C SER A 57 2.08 -3.14 11.70
N PRO A 58 0.99 -3.55 12.39
CA PRO A 58 0.36 -2.72 13.42
C PRO A 58 1.32 -2.25 14.51
N GLY A 59 2.29 -3.10 14.90
CA GLY A 59 3.32 -2.73 15.86
C GLY A 59 4.27 -1.65 15.35
N ILE A 60 4.59 -1.64 14.05
CA ILE A 60 5.39 -0.58 13.42
C ILE A 60 4.56 0.70 13.29
N ALA A 61 3.27 0.60 12.95
CA ALA A 61 2.36 1.75 12.87
C ALA A 61 2.29 2.52 14.19
N ILE A 62 2.18 1.83 15.33
CA ILE A 62 2.19 2.46 16.67
C ILE A 62 3.53 3.14 16.97
N ARG A 63 4.65 2.55 16.54
CA ARG A 63 5.98 3.14 16.72
C ARG A 63 6.15 4.39 15.85
N LEU A 64 5.67 4.35 14.60
CA LEU A 64 5.63 5.50 13.70
C LEU A 64 4.77 6.62 14.27
N GLU A 65 3.59 6.31 14.81
CA GLU A 65 2.74 7.30 15.48
C GLU A 65 3.48 8.05 16.58
N ARG A 66 4.24 7.34 17.41
CA ARG A 66 5.07 7.98 18.45
C ARG A 66 6.24 8.79 17.89
N ALA A 67 6.81 8.38 16.76
CA ALA A 67 8.00 8.99 16.18
C ALA A 67 7.71 10.23 15.30
N VAL A 68 6.60 10.21 14.55
CA VAL A 68 6.19 11.26 13.62
C VAL A 68 4.83 11.90 13.94
N GLY A 69 4.09 11.41 14.93
CA GLY A 69 2.83 12.01 15.38
C GLY A 69 1.65 11.81 14.43
N ILE A 70 1.72 10.82 13.52
CA ILE A 70 0.66 10.49 12.58
C ILE A 70 0.01 9.19 13.03
N SER A 71 -1.32 9.15 13.11
CA SER A 71 -2.05 8.04 13.73
C SER A 71 -1.69 6.68 13.13
N ALA A 72 -1.55 5.67 14.01
CA ALA A 72 -1.28 4.29 13.59
C ALA A 72 -2.37 3.75 12.66
N SER A 73 -3.63 4.16 12.87
CA SER A 73 -4.75 3.79 12.01
C SER A 73 -4.54 4.27 10.57
N LEU A 74 -3.96 5.45 10.36
CA LEU A 74 -3.69 5.96 9.02
C LEU A 74 -2.62 5.12 8.33
N TRP A 75 -1.55 4.78 9.03
CA TRP A 75 -0.51 3.88 8.50
C TRP A 75 -1.04 2.48 8.17
N SER A 76 -1.88 1.92 9.05
CA SER A 76 -2.50 0.61 8.81
C SER A 76 -3.43 0.65 7.61
N ASN A 77 -4.27 1.68 7.48
CA ASN A 77 -5.18 1.82 6.36
C ASN A 77 -4.41 1.95 5.03
N LEU A 78 -3.39 2.81 4.97
CA LEU A 78 -2.55 2.95 3.77
C LEU A 78 -1.89 1.63 3.37
N ASN A 79 -1.38 0.87 4.34
CA ASN A 79 -0.78 -0.43 4.07
C ASN A 79 -1.82 -1.44 3.57
N SER A 80 -3.00 -1.49 4.20
CA SER A 80 -4.07 -2.39 3.79
C SER A 80 -4.62 -2.06 2.40
N ASP A 81 -4.80 -0.78 2.08
CA ASP A 81 -5.28 -0.33 0.78
C ASP A 81 -4.26 -0.69 -0.32
N TYR A 82 -2.97 -0.49 -0.06
CA TYR A 82 -1.90 -0.88 -0.96
C TYR A 82 -1.83 -2.40 -1.17
N GLU A 83 -1.84 -3.18 -0.09
CA GLU A 83 -1.80 -4.66 -0.19
C GLU A 83 -3.01 -5.21 -0.94
N LEU A 84 -4.20 -4.64 -0.71
CA LEU A 84 -5.42 -5.00 -1.42
C LEU A 84 -5.31 -4.66 -2.92
N PHE A 85 -4.77 -3.50 -3.26
CA PHE A 85 -4.54 -3.09 -4.64
C PHE A 85 -3.60 -4.08 -5.37
N VAL A 86 -2.44 -4.37 -4.79
CA VAL A 86 -1.47 -5.32 -5.35
C VAL A 86 -2.07 -6.73 -5.49
N ALA A 87 -2.84 -7.18 -4.50
CA ALA A 87 -3.52 -8.47 -4.55
C ALA A 87 -4.56 -8.54 -5.67
N ARG A 88 -5.31 -7.46 -5.88
CA ARG A 88 -6.28 -7.34 -6.99
C ARG A 88 -5.58 -7.39 -8.34
N GLU A 89 -4.51 -6.62 -8.53
CA GLU A 89 -3.74 -6.64 -9.78
C GLU A 89 -3.18 -8.03 -10.10
N ALA A 90 -2.63 -8.71 -9.10
CA ALA A 90 -2.12 -10.08 -9.26
C ALA A 90 -3.24 -11.08 -9.62
N CYS A 91 -4.43 -10.93 -9.03
CA CYS A 91 -5.60 -11.75 -9.36
C CYS A 91 -6.08 -11.51 -10.79
N LEU A 92 -6.21 -10.24 -11.19
CA LEU A 92 -6.62 -9.85 -12.54
C LEU A 92 -5.64 -10.37 -13.59
N TYR A 93 -4.33 -10.33 -13.32
CA TYR A 93 -3.32 -10.89 -14.21
C TYR A 93 -3.50 -12.40 -14.43
N LYS A 94 -3.71 -13.17 -13.35
CA LYS A 94 -3.99 -14.62 -13.43
C LYS A 94 -5.27 -14.91 -14.19
N GLN A 95 -6.33 -14.15 -13.94
CA GLN A 95 -7.61 -14.30 -14.63
C GLN A 95 -7.47 -14.04 -16.13
N LYS A 96 -6.76 -12.98 -16.53
CA LYS A 96 -6.47 -12.69 -17.96
C LYS A 96 -5.73 -13.84 -18.63
N GLN A 97 -4.78 -14.47 -17.95
CA GLN A 97 -4.09 -15.66 -18.48
C GLN A 97 -5.04 -16.85 -18.61
N TRP A 98 -5.92 -17.06 -17.64
CA TRP A 98 -6.91 -18.14 -17.66
C TRP A 98 -7.90 -17.96 -18.82
N VAL A 99 -8.45 -16.75 -19.02
CA VAL A 99 -9.37 -16.46 -20.14
C VAL A 99 -8.70 -16.70 -21.49
N LYS A 100 -7.42 -16.32 -21.66
CA LYS A 100 -6.67 -16.62 -22.90
C LYS A 100 -6.53 -18.12 -23.17
N LYS A 101 -6.44 -18.95 -22.14
CA LYS A 101 -6.38 -20.42 -22.27
C LYS A 101 -7.72 -21.03 -22.66
N PHE A 102 -8.83 -20.42 -22.24
CA PHE A 102 -10.20 -20.81 -22.60
C PHE A 102 -10.66 -20.26 -23.95
N SER A 103 -9.72 -19.96 -24.87
CA SER A 103 -9.96 -19.34 -26.18
C SER A 103 -11.31 -19.75 -26.77
N VAL A 104 -12.23 -18.79 -26.91
CA VAL A 104 -13.65 -18.97 -27.26
C VAL A 104 -13.85 -19.53 -28.68
N GLN A 105 -12.76 -19.66 -29.45
CA GLN A 105 -12.78 -20.23 -30.80
C GLN A 105 -13.33 -21.65 -30.89
N GLN A 106 -13.26 -22.43 -29.80
CA GLN A 106 -13.82 -23.79 -29.70
C GLN A 106 -15.36 -23.82 -29.55
N TYR A 107 -16.02 -22.68 -29.34
CA TYR A 107 -17.48 -22.58 -29.23
C TYR A 107 -18.13 -21.83 -30.40
N LEU A 108 -17.35 -21.47 -31.43
CA LEU A 108 -17.80 -20.77 -32.64
C LEU A 108 -17.79 -21.67 -33.90
N THR A 109 -17.82 -22.98 -33.73
CA THR A 109 -18.12 -23.92 -34.82
C THR A 109 -19.61 -24.21 -34.83
N GLU A 110 -20.30 -23.69 -35.85
CA GLU A 110 -21.65 -24.09 -36.29
C GLU A 110 -21.72 -25.57 -36.67
#